data_AF-A0A921EQ27-F1
#
_entry.id   AF-A0A921EQ27-F1
#
_cell.length_a   1.000
_cell.length_b   1.000
_cell.length_c   1.000
_cell.angle_alpha   90.00
_cell.angle_beta   90.00
_cell.angle_gamma   90.00
#
_symmetry.space_group_name_H-M   'P 1'
#
loop_
_entity.id
_entity.type
_entity.pdbx_description
1 polymer ?
#
loop_
_entity_poly.entity_id
_entity_poly.type
_entity_poly.pdbx_seq_one_letter_code
_entity_poly.pdbx_strand_id
1 'polypeptide(L)'
;MTWRSLLLEQLEFYWTTHFRPRIEGLTDDEYFWEPALGAWSLREGDDGRWELDSLPVEPPIAPVTTIAWRVGHLGRDVLGKRARAFFAPGDVANDVVMYDDQYWP
;
A
#
# COMPACT_ATOMS: atom_id res chain seq x y z
N MET A 1 -26.51 16.22 2.14
CA MET A 1 -25.24 15.52 1.91
C MET A 1 -24.62 15.20 3.27
N THR A 2 -24.06 14.01 3.48
CA THR A 2 -23.43 13.64 4.76
C THR A 2 -21.91 13.61 4.60
N TRP A 3 -21.16 13.76 5.69
CA TRP A 3 -19.70 13.63 5.65
C TRP A 3 -19.24 12.28 5.08
N ARG A 4 -19.97 11.21 5.42
CA ARG A 4 -19.74 9.88 4.85
C ARG A 4 -19.85 9.86 3.33
N SER A 5 -20.92 10.45 2.77
CA SER A 5 -21.10 10.44 1.31
C SER A 5 -20.03 11.26 0.59
N LEU A 6 -19.65 12.42 1.14
CA LEU A 6 -18.58 13.26 0.57
C LEU A 6 -17.21 12.56 0.56
N LEU A 7 -16.84 11.88 1.66
CA LEU A 7 -15.57 11.15 1.72
C LEU A 7 -15.53 9.97 0.76
N LEU A 8 -16.64 9.23 0.64
CA LEU A 8 -16.73 8.12 -0.32
C LEU A 8 -16.66 8.62 -1.76
N GLU A 9 -17.40 9.67 -2.11
CA GLU A 9 -17.36 10.27 -3.45
C GLU A 9 -15.96 10.78 -3.82
N GLN A 10 -15.22 11.35 -2.87
CA GLN A 10 -13.85 11.80 -3.10
C GLN A 10 -12.90 10.62 -3.38
N LEU A 11 -12.98 9.55 -2.59
CA LEU A 11 -12.16 8.36 -2.80
C LEU A 11 -12.50 7.68 -4.13
N GLU A 12 -13.79 7.57 -4.45
CA GLU A 12 -14.27 7.01 -5.73
C GLU A 12 -13.78 7.83 -6.92
N PHE A 13 -13.82 9.17 -6.83
CA PHE A 13 -13.30 10.04 -7.87
C PHE A 13 -11.80 9.82 -8.11
N TYR A 14 -10.98 9.81 -7.05
CA TYR A 14 -9.55 9.58 -7.20
C TYR A 14 -9.23 8.17 -7.69
N TRP A 15 -10.00 7.17 -7.26
CA TRP A 15 -9.87 5.81 -7.75
C TRP A 15 -10.15 5.73 -9.26
N THR A 16 -11.33 6.19 -9.68
CA THR A 16 -11.84 6.02 -11.04
C THR A 16 -11.24 7.00 -12.04
N THR A 17 -11.03 8.26 -11.67
CA THR A 17 -10.50 9.29 -12.57
C THR A 17 -8.97 9.35 -12.57
N HIS A 18 -8.33 9.06 -11.44
CA HIS A 18 -6.88 9.21 -11.31
C HIS A 18 -6.11 7.90 -11.32
N PHE A 19 -6.36 7.05 -10.34
CA PHE A 19 -5.51 5.90 -10.07
C PHE A 19 -5.70 4.80 -11.12
N ARG A 20 -6.92 4.28 -11.29
CA ARG A 20 -7.19 3.12 -12.15
C ARG A 20 -6.71 3.31 -13.60
N PRO A 21 -7.04 4.41 -14.29
CA PRO A 21 -6.62 4.60 -15.68
C PRO A 21 -5.10 4.73 -15.85
N ARG A 22 -4.36 5.15 -14.81
CA ARG A 22 -2.89 5.28 -14.87
C ARG A 22 -2.15 3.97 -14.69
N ILE A 23 -2.79 2.98 -14.08
CA ILE A 23 -2.21 1.65 -13.89
C ILE A 23 -2.78 0.61 -14.86
N GLU A 24 -3.80 0.98 -15.63
CA GLU A 24 -4.39 0.11 -16.63
C GLU A 24 -3.41 -0.13 -17.78
N GLY A 25 -3.16 -1.41 -18.10
CA GLY A 25 -2.25 -1.81 -19.17
C GLY A 25 -0.75 -1.73 -18.83
N LEU A 26 -0.38 -1.37 -17.59
CA LEU A 26 1.02 -1.45 -17.15
C LEU A 26 1.54 -2.88 -17.29
N THR A 27 2.70 -3.00 -17.93
CA THR A 27 3.47 -4.25 -17.95
C THR A 27 4.21 -4.44 -16.62
N ASP A 28 4.66 -5.66 -16.35
CA ASP A 28 5.50 -5.93 -15.18
C ASP A 28 6.81 -5.12 -15.24
N ASP A 29 7.43 -5.00 -16.42
CA ASP A 29 8.65 -4.19 -16.60
C ASP A 29 8.42 -2.72 -16.18
N GLU A 30 7.28 -2.13 -16.55
CA GLU A 30 6.93 -0.76 -16.15
C GLU A 30 6.51 -0.68 -14.68
N TYR A 31 5.83 -1.71 -14.16
CA TYR A 31 5.38 -1.77 -12.77
C TYR A 31 6.57 -1.85 -11.80
N PHE A 32 7.59 -2.63 -12.17
CA PHE A 32 8.82 -2.84 -11.40
C PHE A 32 9.96 -1.91 -11.80
N TRP A 33 9.76 -0.99 -12.76
CA TRP A 33 10.80 -0.06 -13.20
C TRP A 33 11.36 0.79 -12.05
N GLU A 34 12.68 0.78 -11.90
CA GLU A 34 13.41 1.53 -10.89
C GLU A 34 13.78 2.93 -11.39
N PRO A 35 13.22 4.01 -10.79
CA PRO A 35 13.46 5.38 -11.27
C PRO A 35 14.84 5.94 -10.95
N ALA A 36 15.56 5.32 -10.01
CA ALA A 36 16.91 5.70 -9.62
C ALA A 36 17.65 4.49 -9.03
N LEU A 37 18.98 4.56 -9.04
CA LEU A 37 19.80 3.57 -8.34
C LEU A 37 19.46 3.53 -6.85
N GLY A 38 19.19 2.34 -6.33
CA GLY A 38 18.80 2.15 -4.93
C GLY A 38 17.35 2.50 -4.62
N ALA A 39 16.49 2.58 -5.65
CA ALA A 39 15.05 2.70 -5.43
C ALA A 39 14.50 1.51 -4.64
N TRP A 40 13.55 1.79 -3.76
CA TRP A 40 12.81 0.75 -3.06
C TRP A 40 11.74 0.15 -3.97
N SER A 41 11.70 -1.18 -4.01
CA SER A 41 10.77 -1.95 -4.82
C SER A 41 10.02 -3.01 -4.02
N LEU A 42 9.03 -3.64 -4.66
CA LEU A 42 8.44 -4.87 -4.19
C LEU A 42 9.33 -6.02 -4.68
N ARG A 43 9.90 -6.81 -3.75
CA ARG A 43 10.84 -7.90 -4.02
C ARG A 43 10.23 -9.22 -3.60
N GLU A 44 10.50 -10.28 -4.34
CA GLU A 44 10.20 -11.64 -3.89
C GLU A 44 11.37 -12.14 -3.04
N GLY A 45 11.08 -12.56 -1.81
CA GLY A 45 12.04 -13.18 -0.92
C GLY A 45 12.34 -14.63 -1.31
N ASP A 46 13.36 -15.21 -0.69
CA ASP A 46 13.79 -16.59 -0.95
C ASP A 46 12.71 -17.65 -0.65
N ASP A 47 11.71 -17.29 0.16
CA ASP A 47 10.57 -18.11 0.52
C ASP A 47 9.36 -17.94 -0.43
N GLY A 48 9.52 -17.16 -1.51
CA GLY A 48 8.46 -16.86 -2.48
C GLY A 48 7.44 -15.83 -2.00
N ARG A 49 7.67 -15.17 -0.86
CA ARG A 49 6.79 -14.10 -0.38
C ARG A 49 7.25 -12.74 -0.90
N TRP A 50 6.28 -11.94 -1.30
CA TRP A 50 6.53 -10.58 -1.77
C TRP A 50 6.60 -9.61 -0.58
N GLU A 51 7.70 -8.86 -0.51
CA GLU A 51 7.98 -7.90 0.54
C GLU A 51 8.39 -6.55 -0.05
N LEU A 52 8.01 -5.48 0.65
CA LEU A 52 8.43 -4.14 0.28
C LEU A 52 9.81 -3.88 0.87
N ASP A 53 10.73 -3.39 0.04
CA ASP A 53 12.00 -2.86 0.52
C ASP A 53 11.73 -1.82 1.61
N SER A 54 12.34 -2.02 2.77
CA SER A 54 12.22 -1.17 3.94
C SER A 54 13.43 -1.32 4.86
N LEU A 55 13.59 -0.42 5.82
CA LEU A 55 14.61 -0.50 6.86
C LEU A 55 13.96 -0.55 8.25
N PRO A 56 14.58 -1.23 9.24
CA PRO A 56 14.06 -1.23 10.62
C PRO A 56 13.91 0.18 11.21
N VAL A 57 14.76 1.11 10.76
CA VAL A 57 14.69 2.53 11.06
C VAL A 57 14.69 3.28 9.73
N GLU A 58 13.64 4.07 9.50
CA GLU A 58 13.52 4.89 8.30
C GLU A 58 14.73 5.84 8.19
N PRO A 59 15.38 5.91 7.02
CA PRO A 59 16.48 6.83 6.81
C PRO A 59 15.97 8.29 6.85
N PRO A 60 16.82 9.27 7.20
CA PRO A 60 16.44 10.68 7.19
C PRO A 60 15.94 11.18 5.83
N ILE A 61 16.34 10.51 4.75
CA ILE A 61 15.85 10.73 3.38
C ILE A 61 15.48 9.38 2.81
N ALA A 62 14.18 9.13 2.63
CA ALA A 62 13.67 7.91 2.04
C ALA A 62 14.08 7.80 0.56
N PRO A 63 14.49 6.62 0.08
CA PRO A 63 14.69 6.38 -1.33
C PRO A 63 13.41 6.61 -2.15
N VAL A 64 13.58 6.92 -3.43
CA VAL A 64 12.45 6.89 -4.36
C VAL A 64 11.94 5.46 -4.52
N THR A 65 10.65 5.32 -4.81
CA THR A 65 9.96 4.04 -4.85
C THR A 65 9.44 3.69 -6.24
N THR A 66 9.42 2.40 -6.58
CA THR A 66 8.77 1.89 -7.80
C THR A 66 7.25 2.05 -7.73
N ILE A 67 6.58 1.88 -8.87
CA ILE A 67 5.11 1.85 -8.90
C ILE A 67 4.62 0.65 -8.07
N ALA A 68 5.26 -0.51 -8.24
CA ALA A 68 4.98 -1.72 -7.46
C ALA A 68 5.05 -1.47 -5.96
N TRP A 69 6.12 -0.81 -5.49
CA TRP A 69 6.26 -0.49 -4.08
C TRP A 69 5.11 0.39 -3.57
N ARG A 70 4.75 1.45 -4.30
CA ARG A 70 3.69 2.38 -3.88
C ARG A 70 2.31 1.73 -3.85
N VAL A 71 1.99 0.92 -4.86
CA VAL A 71 0.71 0.21 -4.92
C VAL A 71 0.64 -0.83 -3.80
N GLY A 72 1.73 -1.58 -3.60
CA GLY A 72 1.91 -2.46 -2.46
C GLY A 72 1.67 -1.71 -1.15
N HIS A 73 2.46 -0.69 -0.84
CA HIS A 73 2.39 0.06 0.40
C HIS A 73 0.99 0.65 0.68
N LEU A 74 0.37 1.30 -0.31
CA LEU A 74 -0.97 1.88 -0.13
C LEU A 74 -2.03 0.81 0.10
N GLY A 75 -2.00 -0.28 -0.69
CA GLY A 75 -2.96 -1.37 -0.59
C GLY A 75 -2.78 -2.22 0.67
N ARG A 76 -1.55 -2.66 0.91
CA ARG A 76 -1.10 -3.47 2.05
C ARG A 76 -1.07 -2.69 3.34
N ASP A 77 -0.08 -1.83 3.50
CA ASP A 77 0.31 -1.27 4.80
C ASP A 77 -0.66 -0.20 5.29
N VAL A 78 -1.23 0.58 4.38
CA VAL A 78 -2.05 1.74 4.75
C VAL A 78 -3.53 1.41 4.82
N LEU A 79 -4.11 0.90 3.72
CA LEU A 79 -5.56 0.68 3.64
C LEU A 79 -5.95 -0.71 4.13
N GLY A 80 -5.21 -1.73 3.71
CA GLY A 80 -5.56 -3.13 3.94
C GLY A 80 -5.44 -3.57 5.39
N LYS A 81 -4.27 -3.37 6.02
CA LYS A 81 -4.07 -3.71 7.44
C LYS A 81 -5.09 -2.99 8.30
N ARG A 82 -5.27 -1.68 8.07
CA ARG A 82 -6.23 -0.85 8.78
C ARG A 82 -7.66 -1.35 8.61
N ALA A 83 -8.06 -1.69 7.39
CA ALA A 83 -9.42 -2.16 7.14
C ALA A 83 -9.72 -3.45 7.91
N ARG A 84 -8.74 -4.36 7.97
CA ARG A 84 -8.85 -5.61 8.73
C ARG A 84 -8.86 -5.36 10.23
N ALA A 85 -7.92 -4.56 10.71
CA ALA A 85 -7.79 -4.21 12.11
C ALA A 85 -9.06 -3.59 12.69
N PHE A 86 -9.77 -2.72 11.96
CA PHE A 86 -10.90 -1.97 12.54
C PHE A 86 -12.28 -2.38 12.03
N PHE A 87 -12.38 -3.07 10.90
CA PHE A 87 -13.66 -3.35 10.25
C PHE A 87 -13.86 -4.82 9.86
N ALA A 88 -12.88 -5.71 10.07
CA ALA A 88 -13.12 -7.14 9.87
C ALA A 88 -14.03 -7.72 10.98
N PRO A 89 -14.80 -8.78 10.69
CA PRO A 89 -15.55 -9.50 11.71
C PRO A 89 -14.59 -10.17 12.71
N GLY A 90 -14.80 -9.97 14.02
CA GLY A 90 -14.03 -10.59 15.09
C GLY A 90 -13.76 -9.65 16.25
N ASP A 91 -13.22 -10.18 17.35
CA ASP A 91 -12.74 -9.36 18.46
C ASP A 91 -11.39 -8.75 18.06
N VAL A 92 -11.36 -7.43 17.96
CA VAL A 92 -10.13 -6.66 17.75
C VAL A 92 -9.54 -6.34 19.12
N ALA A 93 -8.23 -6.53 19.28
CA ALA A 93 -7.54 -6.18 20.52
C ALA A 93 -7.69 -4.68 20.83
N ASN A 94 -7.85 -4.34 22.12
CA ASN A 94 -8.05 -2.94 22.55
C ASN A 94 -6.84 -2.03 22.30
N ASP A 95 -5.66 -2.60 22.07
CA ASP A 95 -4.39 -1.94 21.82
C ASP A 95 -3.96 -1.99 20.34
N VAL A 96 -4.90 -2.30 19.44
CA VAL A 96 -4.63 -2.37 18.01
C VAL A 96 -4.01 -1.08 17.46
N VAL A 97 -2.95 -1.23 16.67
CA VAL A 97 -2.34 -0.13 15.93
C VAL A 97 -2.55 -0.30 14.43
N MET A 98 -2.64 0.82 13.71
CA MET A 98 -3.01 0.86 12.29
C MET A 98 -2.05 0.12 11.34
N TYR A 99 -0.82 -0.16 11.76
CA TYR A 99 0.24 -0.78 10.95
C TYR A 99 0.59 -2.21 11.38
N ASP A 100 -0.20 -2.78 12.29
CA ASP A 100 0.12 -4.05 12.90
C ASP A 100 0.09 -5.19 11.88
N ASP A 101 1.24 -5.86 11.74
CA ASP A 101 1.42 -6.98 10.82
C ASP A 101 0.57 -8.18 11.19
N GLN A 102 0.02 -8.32 12.41
CA GLN A 102 -0.86 -9.45 12.74
C GLN A 102 -2.16 -9.48 11.92
N TYR A 103 -2.57 -8.33 11.37
CA TYR A 103 -3.77 -8.18 10.55
C TYR A 103 -3.46 -8.19 9.04
N TRP A 104 -2.21 -8.50 8.68
CA TRP A 104 -1.67 -8.58 7.33
C TRP A 104 -0.65 -9.74 7.27
N PRO A 105 0.06 -9.92 6.16
CA PRO A 105 -0.51 -10.67 5.04
C PRO A 105 -1.14 -11.99 5.51
#